data_AF-A0A954SJV6-F1
#
_entry.id   AF-A0A954SJV6-F1
#
_cell.length_a   1.000
_cell.length_b   1.000
_cell.length_c   1.000
_cell.angle_alpha   90.00
_cell.angle_beta   90.00
_cell.angle_gamma   90.00
#
_symmetry.space_group_name_H-M   'P 1'
#
loop_
_entity.id
_entity.type
_entity.pdbx_description
1 polymer ?
#
loop_
_entity_poly.entity_id
_entity_poly.type
_entity_poly.pdbx_seq_one_letter_code
_entity_poly.pdbx_strand_id
1 'polypeptide(L)'
;MAGGPQFVSWALERRCPLRAEENWIKPNGGSRNLGMLQLCEEKVAEGNTFEGFWIMSLSEGCVPTRGVLVEEIVGPFGGWDLIRSACSGCDANVAGQQSGRLAGCYGGLVARYPYNATFDQTLRDVIRSSGWDQRFRENFPVTTLIWFGLWIPSPLSKAQCEFLRDYIPSAHVKLKEVEEAVRRVDPYGIRIAMSDECVRSFVSAVESSLRYNLPLHVELSPPSHCDFGFITTHSHCPRCKFEADVERWKAVESQQIDCQVCGHQFDPSTTFTTKGDYYDPSKNSLEKRLGSDFEEFAFRYAEFKGWERATMEQALNRHREAPKKRKPGTS
;
A
#
# COMPACT_ATOMS: atom_id res chain seq x y z
N MET A 1 21.29 -8.03 1.25
CA MET A 1 20.24 -7.51 2.15
C MET A 1 18.88 -8.04 1.70
N ALA A 2 18.14 -8.73 2.56
CA ALA A 2 16.76 -9.13 2.31
C ALA A 2 15.81 -7.97 2.69
N GLY A 3 15.87 -6.89 1.91
CA GLY A 3 14.94 -5.77 2.07
C GLY A 3 13.57 -6.16 1.50
N GLY A 4 12.51 -5.98 2.29
CA GLY A 4 11.15 -6.10 1.79
C GLY A 4 10.81 -5.01 0.77
N PRO A 5 9.63 -5.08 0.14
CA PRO A 5 9.15 -3.98 -0.70
C PRO A 5 9.13 -2.66 0.08
N GLN A 6 9.49 -1.57 -0.57
CA GLN A 6 9.25 -0.23 -0.05
C GLN A 6 8.09 0.43 -0.80
N PHE A 7 7.33 1.20 -0.04
CA PHE A 7 6.10 1.83 -0.48
C PHE A 7 6.28 3.34 -0.46
N VAL A 8 6.06 4.00 -1.59
CA VAL A 8 5.89 5.44 -1.66
C VAL A 8 4.40 5.72 -1.57
N SER A 9 3.96 6.26 -0.45
CA SER A 9 2.61 6.80 -0.29
C SER A 9 2.55 8.18 -0.93
N TRP A 10 1.44 8.50 -1.60
CA TRP A 10 1.22 9.84 -2.17
C TRP A 10 -0.19 10.34 -1.88
N ALA A 11 -0.34 11.67 -1.77
CA ALA A 11 -1.64 12.31 -1.61
C ALA A 11 -1.68 13.67 -2.30
N LEU A 12 -2.77 13.95 -3.02
CA LEU A 12 -3.05 15.29 -3.53
C LEU A 12 -3.65 16.15 -2.42
N GLU A 13 -3.09 17.34 -2.24
CA GLU A 13 -3.54 18.31 -1.26
C GLU A 13 -4.87 18.94 -1.70
N ARG A 14 -5.96 18.53 -1.03
CA ARG A 14 -7.32 19.07 -1.25
C ARG A 14 -8.13 18.95 0.02
N ARG A 15 -8.76 20.05 0.45
CA ARG A 15 -9.73 20.02 1.55
C ARG A 15 -10.94 19.16 1.14
N CYS A 16 -11.31 18.22 1.99
CA CYS A 16 -12.34 17.24 1.69
C CYS A 16 -13.02 16.79 2.99
N PRO A 17 -14.37 16.65 3.03
CA PRO A 17 -15.06 16.14 4.21
C PRO A 17 -14.69 14.69 4.57
N LEU A 18 -14.08 13.95 3.63
CA LEU A 18 -13.63 12.57 3.86
C LEU A 18 -12.26 12.48 4.55
N ARG A 19 -11.59 13.62 4.79
CA ARG A 19 -10.28 13.68 5.44
C ARG A 19 -10.40 14.43 6.77
N ALA A 20 -9.85 13.87 7.84
CA ALA A 20 -9.73 14.58 9.11
C ALA A 20 -8.86 15.84 8.95
N GLU A 21 -9.22 16.92 9.64
CA GLU A 21 -8.69 18.28 9.40
C GLU A 21 -7.17 18.44 9.57
N GLU A 22 -6.51 17.54 10.30
CA GLU A 22 -5.07 17.63 10.58
C GLU A 22 -4.19 16.73 9.68
N ASN A 23 -4.78 15.79 8.94
CA ASN A 23 -4.04 14.71 8.27
C ASN A 23 -4.14 14.73 6.73
N TRP A 24 -4.82 15.71 6.14
CA TRP A 24 -5.09 15.74 4.70
C TRP A 24 -3.85 16.03 3.83
N ILE A 25 -2.75 16.52 4.42
CA ILE A 25 -1.45 16.71 3.75
C ILE A 25 -0.49 15.53 3.95
N LYS A 26 -0.74 14.65 4.92
CA LYS A 26 0.16 13.53 5.24
C LYS A 26 -0.28 12.29 4.46
N PRO A 27 0.51 11.79 3.49
CA PRO A 27 0.13 10.62 2.70
C PRO A 27 -0.26 9.43 3.58
N ASN A 28 0.52 9.15 4.62
CA ASN A 28 0.25 8.03 5.54
C ASN A 28 -0.88 8.29 6.55
N GLY A 29 -1.28 9.54 6.81
CA GLY A 29 -2.31 9.87 7.79
C GLY A 29 -3.74 9.63 7.28
N GLY A 30 -3.99 9.90 6.00
CA GLY A 30 -5.28 9.67 5.34
C GLY A 30 -5.39 8.33 4.59
N SER A 31 -4.26 7.68 4.30
CA SER A 31 -4.17 6.47 3.48
C SER A 31 -5.07 5.34 3.94
N ARG A 32 -5.05 5.03 5.24
CA ARG A 32 -5.73 3.86 5.78
C ARG A 32 -7.24 3.96 5.59
N ASN A 33 -7.80 5.12 5.88
CA ASN A 33 -9.25 5.33 5.82
C ASN A 33 -9.74 5.43 4.37
N LEU A 34 -9.06 6.22 3.54
CA LEU A 34 -9.44 6.36 2.12
C LEU A 34 -9.17 5.08 1.33
N GLY A 35 -8.10 4.36 1.64
CA GLY A 35 -7.79 3.06 1.04
C GLY A 35 -8.82 1.99 1.43
N MET A 36 -9.27 1.98 2.68
CA MET A 36 -10.37 1.09 3.10
C MET A 36 -11.69 1.45 2.40
N LEU A 37 -11.99 2.73 2.19
CA LEU A 37 -13.15 3.17 1.41
C LEU A 37 -13.05 2.72 -0.06
N GLN A 38 -11.90 2.91 -0.70
CA GLN A 38 -11.65 2.46 -2.08
C GLN A 38 -11.85 0.95 -2.25
N LEU A 39 -11.31 0.18 -1.30
CA LEU A 39 -11.43 -1.27 -1.34
C LEU A 39 -12.87 -1.72 -1.05
N CYS A 40 -13.55 -1.07 -0.11
CA CYS A 40 -14.96 -1.32 0.15
C CYS A 40 -15.83 -1.05 -1.08
N GLU A 41 -15.62 0.09 -1.75
CA GLU A 41 -16.35 0.48 -2.96
C GLU A 41 -16.14 -0.52 -4.10
N GLU A 42 -14.90 -0.93 -4.34
CA GLU A 42 -14.57 -1.97 -5.33
C GLU A 42 -15.28 -3.28 -5.02
N LYS A 43 -15.27 -3.72 -3.75
CA LYS A 43 -15.87 -5.00 -3.36
C LYS A 43 -17.40 -4.95 -3.40
N VAL A 44 -18.00 -3.80 -3.13
CA VAL A 44 -19.43 -3.56 -3.38
C VAL A 44 -19.73 -3.63 -4.88
N ALA A 45 -18.94 -2.98 -5.73
CA ALA A 45 -19.14 -2.97 -7.17
C ALA A 45 -18.98 -4.37 -7.81
N GLU A 46 -18.09 -5.20 -7.26
CA GLU A 46 -17.89 -6.60 -7.66
C GLU A 46 -19.00 -7.56 -7.17
N GLY A 47 -19.96 -7.10 -6.38
CA GLY A 47 -20.97 -7.98 -5.76
C GLY A 47 -20.39 -8.92 -4.69
N ASN A 48 -19.28 -8.52 -4.06
CA ASN A 48 -18.65 -9.25 -2.97
C ASN A 48 -19.21 -8.86 -1.59
N THR A 49 -20.47 -8.41 -1.57
CA THR A 49 -21.22 -8.12 -0.36
C THR A 49 -22.42 -9.05 -0.22
N PHE A 50 -22.76 -9.40 1.02
CA PHE A 50 -23.92 -10.21 1.35
C PHE A 50 -24.51 -9.74 2.68
N GLU A 51 -25.83 -9.47 2.70
CA GLU A 51 -26.55 -8.93 3.87
C GLU A 51 -25.84 -7.72 4.52
N GLY A 52 -25.28 -6.83 3.69
CA GLY A 52 -24.55 -5.63 4.15
C GLY A 52 -23.09 -5.85 4.57
N PHE A 53 -22.62 -7.10 4.63
CA PHE A 53 -21.21 -7.41 4.91
C PHE A 53 -20.41 -7.52 3.62
N TRP A 54 -19.24 -6.89 3.58
CA TRP A 54 -18.19 -7.27 2.65
C TRP A 54 -17.47 -8.51 3.19
N ILE A 55 -17.60 -9.63 2.46
CA ILE A 55 -17.02 -10.92 2.84
C ILE A 55 -15.55 -10.97 2.40
N MET A 56 -14.64 -11.20 3.34
CA MET A 56 -13.20 -11.18 3.09
C MET A 56 -12.61 -12.58 2.80
N SER A 57 -13.37 -13.65 3.01
CA SER A 57 -12.97 -15.01 2.64
C SER A 57 -13.34 -15.28 1.17
N LEU A 58 -12.32 -15.49 0.33
CA LEU A 58 -12.49 -15.52 -1.12
C LEU A 58 -12.42 -16.92 -1.75
N SER A 59 -12.22 -17.97 -0.97
CA SER A 59 -12.16 -19.34 -1.50
C SER A 59 -13.54 -19.96 -1.63
N GLU A 60 -13.77 -20.60 -2.78
CA GLU A 60 -15.00 -21.34 -3.07
C GLU A 60 -15.23 -22.45 -2.04
N GLY A 61 -16.48 -22.61 -1.58
CA GLY A 61 -16.85 -23.64 -0.62
C GLY A 61 -16.22 -23.47 0.77
N CYS A 62 -15.71 -22.28 1.11
CA CYS A 62 -15.23 -21.96 2.45
C CYS A 62 -16.28 -21.22 3.27
N VAL A 63 -16.27 -21.50 4.57
CA VAL A 63 -17.12 -20.81 5.56
C VAL A 63 -16.74 -19.32 5.58
N PRO A 64 -17.71 -18.39 5.50
CA PRO A 64 -17.46 -16.96 5.54
C PRO A 64 -17.10 -16.51 6.96
N THR A 65 -15.90 -16.84 7.42
CA THR A 65 -15.47 -16.58 8.80
C THR A 65 -15.08 -15.13 9.05
N ARG A 66 -14.82 -14.36 7.98
CA ARG A 66 -14.36 -12.97 8.06
C ARG A 66 -15.17 -12.04 7.17
N GLY A 67 -15.57 -10.91 7.73
CA GLY A 67 -16.30 -9.87 7.03
C GLY A 67 -16.36 -8.57 7.83
N VAL A 68 -16.62 -7.49 7.12
CA VAL A 68 -16.79 -6.15 7.71
C VAL A 68 -18.13 -5.61 7.24
N LEU A 69 -18.91 -5.03 8.14
CA LEU A 69 -20.16 -4.38 7.77
C LEU A 69 -19.83 -3.13 6.96
N VAL A 70 -20.39 -3.01 5.75
CA VAL A 70 -20.11 -1.88 4.86
C VAL A 70 -20.40 -0.55 5.55
N GLU A 71 -21.48 -0.48 6.34
CA GLU A 71 -21.87 0.70 7.11
C GLU A 71 -20.81 1.13 8.14
N GLU A 72 -20.03 0.20 8.71
CA GLU A 72 -18.93 0.57 9.63
C GLU A 72 -17.78 1.26 8.90
N ILE A 73 -17.65 1.03 7.59
CA ILE A 73 -16.63 1.66 6.76
C ILE A 73 -17.14 3.01 6.27
N VAL A 74 -18.39 3.11 5.82
CA VAL A 74 -18.92 4.34 5.18
C VAL A 74 -19.65 5.29 6.12
N GLY A 75 -20.25 4.79 7.18
CA GLY A 75 -21.00 5.57 8.18
C GLY A 75 -20.17 6.70 8.80
N PRO A 76 -18.89 6.48 9.19
CA PRO A 76 -18.02 7.56 9.68
C PRO A 76 -17.82 8.72 8.69
N PHE A 77 -18.14 8.52 7.42
CA PHE A 77 -18.04 9.51 6.35
C PHE A 77 -19.41 10.01 5.86
N GLY A 78 -20.48 9.76 6.62
CA GLY A 78 -21.84 10.18 6.28
C GLY A 78 -22.52 9.34 5.19
N GLY A 79 -22.02 8.12 4.95
CA GLY A 79 -22.62 7.17 4.01
C GLY A 79 -22.25 7.41 2.54
N TRP A 80 -22.72 6.50 1.67
CA TRP A 80 -22.32 6.48 0.26
C TRP A 80 -22.67 7.75 -0.52
N ASP A 81 -23.81 8.37 -0.24
CA ASP A 81 -24.26 9.57 -0.96
C ASP A 81 -23.31 10.74 -0.74
N LEU A 82 -22.87 10.96 0.52
CA LEU A 82 -21.91 12.02 0.83
C LEU A 82 -20.53 11.70 0.20
N ILE A 83 -20.07 10.45 0.27
CA ILE A 83 -18.81 10.03 -0.34
C ILE A 83 -18.83 10.26 -1.86
N ARG A 84 -19.90 9.83 -2.54
CA ARG A 84 -20.09 10.00 -3.99
C ARG A 84 -20.16 11.48 -4.35
N SER A 85 -20.94 12.27 -3.63
CA SER A 85 -21.05 13.72 -3.83
C SER A 85 -19.70 14.42 -3.68
N ALA A 86 -18.92 14.06 -2.65
CA ALA A 86 -17.61 14.65 -2.41
C ALA A 86 -16.53 14.25 -3.44
N CYS A 87 -16.66 13.06 -4.03
CA CYS A 87 -15.67 12.52 -4.98
C CYS A 87 -16.04 12.75 -6.45
N SER A 88 -17.32 12.92 -6.76
CA SER A 88 -17.81 13.19 -8.12
C SER A 88 -17.32 14.56 -8.59
N GLY A 89 -16.62 14.59 -9.73
CA GLY A 89 -16.03 15.81 -10.27
C GLY A 89 -14.89 16.40 -9.43
N CYS A 90 -14.36 15.67 -8.44
CA CYS A 90 -13.22 16.14 -7.66
C CYS A 90 -11.92 16.00 -8.46
N ASP A 91 -11.24 17.12 -8.70
CA ASP A 91 -9.95 17.18 -9.41
C ASP A 91 -8.85 16.31 -8.78
N ALA A 92 -8.92 16.11 -7.47
CA ALA A 92 -7.98 15.27 -6.74
C ALA A 92 -8.33 13.78 -6.84
N ASN A 93 -9.56 13.39 -7.20
CA ASN A 93 -9.99 12.00 -7.26
C ASN A 93 -9.53 11.34 -8.58
N VAL A 94 -8.25 10.97 -8.67
CA VAL A 94 -7.68 10.45 -9.93
C VAL A 94 -8.24 9.08 -10.31
N ALA A 95 -8.61 8.25 -9.33
CA ALA A 95 -9.30 6.99 -9.59
C ALA A 95 -10.69 7.20 -10.22
N GLY A 96 -11.38 8.28 -9.84
CA GLY A 96 -12.65 8.68 -10.44
C GLY A 96 -12.54 9.04 -11.91
N GLN A 97 -11.44 9.70 -12.29
CA GLN A 97 -11.17 10.08 -13.69
C GLN A 97 -10.90 8.87 -14.60
N GLN A 98 -10.35 7.79 -14.05
CA GLN A 98 -10.00 6.59 -14.82
C GLN A 98 -11.11 5.55 -14.87
N SER A 99 -11.80 5.32 -13.75
CA SER A 99 -12.72 4.18 -13.59
C SER A 99 -13.97 4.49 -12.78
N GLY A 100 -14.25 5.77 -12.49
CA GLY A 100 -15.40 6.17 -11.67
C GLY A 100 -15.28 5.82 -10.17
N ARG A 101 -14.11 5.34 -9.74
CA ARG A 101 -13.85 4.94 -8.34
C ARG A 101 -13.80 6.16 -7.42
N LEU A 102 -14.09 5.93 -6.14
CA LEU A 102 -14.16 6.98 -5.12
C LEU A 102 -12.82 7.10 -4.37
N ALA A 103 -12.62 8.20 -3.63
CA ALA A 103 -11.47 8.42 -2.74
C ALA A 103 -10.07 8.26 -3.38
N GLY A 104 -9.96 8.43 -4.71
CA GLY A 104 -8.74 8.36 -5.53
C GLY A 104 -7.75 9.50 -5.36
N CYS A 105 -7.81 10.27 -4.29
CA CYS A 105 -6.88 11.38 -4.02
C CYS A 105 -5.64 10.96 -3.22
N TYR A 106 -5.49 9.65 -3.02
CA TYR A 106 -4.39 8.98 -2.34
C TYR A 106 -4.05 7.68 -3.09
N GLY A 107 -2.81 7.22 -2.98
CA GLY A 107 -2.43 5.88 -3.38
C GLY A 107 -1.00 5.53 -3.01
N GLY A 108 -0.50 4.43 -3.58
CA GLY A 108 0.84 3.93 -3.34
C GLY A 108 1.56 3.54 -4.62
N LEU A 109 2.89 3.68 -4.61
CA LEU A 109 3.82 3.16 -5.60
C LEU A 109 4.78 2.19 -4.90
N VAL A 110 4.91 0.97 -5.40
CA VAL A 110 5.64 -0.11 -4.69
C VAL A 110 6.88 -0.52 -5.47
N ALA A 111 8.05 -0.30 -4.90
CA ALA A 111 9.32 -0.85 -5.38
C ALA A 111 9.66 -2.10 -4.57
N ARG A 112 9.74 -3.27 -5.23
CA ARG A 112 9.94 -4.55 -4.53
C ARG A 112 11.35 -4.72 -3.95
N TYR A 113 12.36 -4.23 -4.65
CA TYR A 113 13.77 -4.36 -4.26
C TYR A 113 14.56 -3.08 -4.57
N PRO A 114 14.26 -1.95 -3.90
CA PRO A 114 14.90 -0.67 -4.20
C PRO A 114 16.40 -0.63 -3.87
N TYR A 115 16.90 -1.63 -3.12
CA TYR A 115 18.31 -1.82 -2.76
C TYR A 115 19.10 -2.58 -3.84
N ASN A 116 18.44 -3.13 -4.85
CA ASN A 116 19.08 -3.95 -5.86
C ASN A 116 19.88 -3.08 -6.84
N ALA A 117 21.15 -3.42 -7.08
CA ALA A 117 22.02 -2.66 -7.97
C ALA A 117 21.49 -2.60 -9.42
N THR A 118 20.88 -3.68 -9.92
CA THR A 118 20.25 -3.69 -11.25
C THR A 118 19.05 -2.75 -11.30
N PHE A 119 18.26 -2.66 -10.23
CA PHE A 119 17.16 -1.69 -10.13
C PHE A 119 17.69 -0.26 -10.24
N ASP A 120 18.66 0.13 -9.42
CA ASP A 120 19.25 1.49 -9.46
C ASP A 120 19.94 1.79 -10.79
N GLN A 121 20.69 0.83 -11.35
CA GLN A 121 21.34 0.98 -12.64
C GLN A 121 20.32 1.19 -13.76
N THR A 122 19.21 0.45 -13.74
CA THR A 122 18.12 0.61 -14.72
C THR A 122 17.52 2.02 -14.66
N LEU A 123 17.29 2.53 -13.44
CA LEU A 123 16.82 3.89 -13.22
C LEU A 123 17.81 4.94 -13.78
N ARG A 124 19.11 4.76 -13.53
CA ARG A 124 20.19 5.62 -14.05
C ARG A 124 20.26 5.61 -15.58
N ASP A 125 20.14 4.44 -16.19
CA ASP A 125 20.22 4.29 -17.64
C ASP A 125 19.05 4.96 -18.35
N VAL A 126 17.86 4.98 -17.75
CA VAL A 126 16.71 5.74 -18.25
C VAL A 126 16.98 7.25 -18.22
N ILE A 127 17.55 7.78 -17.13
CA ILE A 127 17.93 9.21 -17.07
C ILE A 127 18.95 9.55 -18.15
N ARG A 128 20.01 8.73 -18.27
CA ARG A 128 21.11 8.96 -19.22
C ARG A 128 20.65 8.87 -20.66
N SER A 129 19.91 7.81 -21.02
CA SER A 129 19.44 7.59 -22.39
C SER A 129 18.42 8.63 -22.85
N SER A 130 17.65 9.22 -21.92
CA SER A 130 16.73 10.33 -22.21
C SER A 130 17.38 11.72 -22.17
N GLY A 131 18.68 11.82 -21.84
CA GLY A 131 19.37 13.11 -21.69
C GLY A 131 18.85 13.96 -20.53
N TRP A 132 18.31 13.34 -19.48
CA TRP A 132 17.66 14.01 -18.36
C TRP A 132 18.60 14.31 -17.17
N ASP A 133 19.90 14.06 -17.30
CA ASP A 133 20.88 14.24 -16.21
C ASP A 133 20.83 15.62 -15.54
N GLN A 134 20.84 16.69 -16.34
CA GLN A 134 20.79 18.06 -15.81
C GLN A 134 19.46 18.33 -15.10
N ARG A 135 18.33 17.99 -15.75
CA ARG A 135 16.99 18.15 -15.19
C ARG A 135 16.84 17.40 -13.87
N PHE A 136 17.39 16.19 -13.76
CA PHE A 136 17.38 15.43 -12.51
C PHE A 136 18.18 16.15 -11.41
N ARG A 137 19.43 16.55 -11.67
CA ARG A 137 20.32 17.19 -10.69
C ARG A 137 19.81 18.54 -10.19
N GLU A 138 19.13 19.30 -11.05
CA GLU A 138 18.55 20.60 -10.68
C GLU A 138 17.31 20.46 -9.80
N ASN A 139 16.58 19.34 -9.90
CA ASN A 139 15.28 19.17 -9.27
C ASN A 139 15.28 18.20 -8.08
N PHE A 140 16.25 17.29 -7.97
CA PHE A 140 16.29 16.29 -6.91
C PHE A 140 17.64 16.26 -6.19
N PRO A 141 17.66 15.95 -4.87
CA PRO A 141 18.91 15.70 -4.17
C PRO A 141 19.72 14.59 -4.83
N VAL A 142 21.02 14.81 -5.00
CA VAL A 142 21.92 13.79 -5.51
C VAL A 142 22.16 12.73 -4.43
N THR A 143 21.80 11.49 -4.72
CA THR A 143 21.98 10.33 -3.84
C THR A 143 22.75 9.22 -4.56
N THR A 144 23.41 8.33 -3.79
CA THR A 144 24.10 7.15 -4.37
C THR A 144 23.12 6.11 -4.91
N LEU A 145 21.89 6.09 -4.42
CA LEU A 145 20.77 5.32 -4.97
C LEU A 145 19.63 6.27 -5.33
N ILE A 146 19.29 6.37 -6.61
CA ILE A 146 18.38 7.40 -7.16
C ILE A 146 16.99 7.29 -6.57
N TRP A 147 16.50 6.05 -6.40
CA TRP A 147 15.16 5.80 -5.87
C TRP A 147 14.88 6.57 -4.59
N PHE A 148 15.82 6.59 -3.65
CA PHE A 148 15.65 7.25 -2.35
C PHE A 148 15.69 8.77 -2.46
N GLY A 149 16.40 9.33 -3.44
CA GLY A 149 16.48 10.78 -3.67
C GLY A 149 15.20 11.39 -4.24
N LEU A 150 14.45 10.61 -5.03
CA LEU A 150 13.19 11.05 -5.67
C LEU A 150 12.11 11.46 -4.65
N TRP A 151 12.15 10.88 -3.46
CA TRP A 151 11.08 10.98 -2.46
C TRP A 151 11.46 11.80 -1.22
N ILE A 152 12.66 12.39 -1.20
CA ILE A 152 13.08 13.31 -0.12
C ILE A 152 12.24 14.61 -0.15
N PRO A 153 12.02 15.25 -1.32
CA PRO A 153 11.21 16.47 -1.38
C PRO A 153 9.72 16.14 -1.24
N SER A 154 9.02 16.84 -0.35
CA SER A 154 7.56 16.84 -0.27
C SER A 154 7.06 18.16 0.33
N PRO A 155 6.02 18.81 -0.22
CA PRO A 155 5.35 18.46 -1.48
C PRO A 155 6.31 18.59 -2.68
N LEU A 156 5.99 17.88 -3.76
CA LEU A 156 6.75 17.96 -5.00
C LEU A 156 6.50 19.31 -5.69
N SER A 157 7.57 19.91 -6.20
CA SER A 157 7.50 21.12 -7.02
C SER A 157 6.91 20.81 -8.41
N LYS A 158 6.46 21.83 -9.12
CA LYS A 158 5.98 21.68 -10.51
C LYS A 158 7.03 21.00 -11.41
N ALA A 159 8.29 21.44 -11.34
CA ALA A 159 9.36 20.88 -12.15
C ALA A 159 9.69 19.41 -11.78
N GLN A 160 9.58 19.04 -10.50
CA GLN A 160 9.68 17.66 -10.05
C GLN A 160 8.51 16.80 -10.56
N CYS A 161 7.28 17.31 -10.49
CA CYS A 161 6.10 16.65 -11.05
C CYS A 161 6.24 16.45 -12.57
N GLU A 162 6.64 17.48 -13.31
CA GLU A 162 6.88 17.36 -14.77
C GLU A 162 7.96 16.31 -15.07
N PHE A 163 9.02 16.22 -14.25
CA PHE A 163 10.05 15.20 -14.42
C PHE A 163 9.48 13.79 -14.18
N LEU A 164 8.77 13.60 -13.07
CA LEU A 164 8.22 12.30 -12.68
C LEU A 164 7.13 11.81 -13.63
N ARG A 165 6.35 12.70 -14.24
CA ARG A 165 5.36 12.37 -15.27
C ARG A 165 5.99 11.62 -16.44
N ASP A 166 7.16 12.07 -16.88
CA ASP A 166 7.87 11.49 -18.03
C ASP A 166 8.74 10.30 -17.59
N TYR A 167 9.36 10.41 -16.41
CA TYR A 167 10.35 9.46 -15.91
C TYR A 167 9.76 8.15 -15.40
N ILE A 168 8.71 8.17 -14.58
CA ILE A 168 8.18 6.95 -13.94
C ILE A 168 7.65 5.94 -14.96
N PRO A 169 6.88 6.32 -16.00
CA PRO A 169 6.47 5.39 -17.06
C PRO A 169 7.66 4.77 -17.80
N SER A 170 8.66 5.60 -18.14
CA SER A 170 9.86 5.17 -18.87
C SER A 170 10.69 4.17 -18.05
N ALA A 171 10.88 4.47 -16.76
CA ALA A 171 11.55 3.58 -15.81
C ALA A 171 10.79 2.26 -15.63
N HIS A 172 9.47 2.32 -15.54
CA HIS A 172 8.62 1.14 -15.38
C HIS A 172 8.72 0.18 -16.58
N VAL A 173 8.67 0.71 -17.81
CA VAL A 173 8.85 -0.10 -19.03
C VAL A 173 10.21 -0.78 -19.01
N LYS A 174 11.29 -0.04 -18.73
CA LYS A 174 12.64 -0.62 -18.70
C LYS A 174 12.80 -1.67 -17.61
N LEU A 175 12.25 -1.44 -16.42
CA LEU A 175 12.28 -2.41 -15.33
C LEU A 175 11.53 -3.71 -15.67
N LYS A 176 10.41 -3.62 -16.41
CA LYS A 176 9.70 -4.80 -16.91
C LYS A 176 10.51 -5.60 -17.92
N GLU A 177 11.19 -4.92 -18.85
CA GLU A 177 12.09 -5.58 -19.80
C GLU A 177 13.22 -6.35 -19.08
N VAL A 178 13.82 -5.72 -18.07
CA VAL A 178 14.88 -6.35 -17.27
C VAL A 178 14.33 -7.51 -16.45
N GLU A 179 13.17 -7.36 -15.80
CA GLU A 179 12.53 -8.46 -15.06
C GLU A 179 12.24 -9.66 -15.98
N GLU A 180 11.68 -9.41 -17.17
CA GLU A 180 11.39 -10.45 -18.16
C GLU A 180 12.66 -11.15 -18.65
N ALA A 181 13.74 -10.40 -18.90
CA ALA A 181 15.03 -10.98 -19.27
C ALA A 181 15.60 -11.88 -18.16
N VAL A 182 15.51 -11.46 -16.89
CA VAL A 182 15.93 -12.27 -15.74
C VAL A 182 15.08 -13.54 -15.64
N ARG A 183 13.76 -13.43 -15.80
CA ARG A 183 12.83 -14.57 -15.70
C ARG A 183 13.03 -15.67 -16.73
N ARG A 184 13.54 -15.31 -17.92
CA ARG A 184 13.90 -16.29 -18.96
C ARG A 184 15.09 -17.15 -18.55
N VAL A 185 15.96 -16.64 -17.68
CA VAL A 185 17.14 -17.36 -17.18
C VAL A 185 16.82 -18.06 -15.85
N ASP A 186 16.04 -17.41 -14.98
CA ASP A 186 15.61 -17.92 -13.69
C ASP A 186 14.11 -17.60 -13.46
N PRO A 187 13.21 -18.59 -13.59
CA PRO A 187 11.78 -18.39 -13.35
C PRO A 187 11.42 -17.90 -11.94
N TYR A 188 12.30 -18.15 -10.96
CA TYR A 188 12.19 -17.69 -9.58
C TYR A 188 12.95 -16.38 -9.33
N GLY A 189 13.47 -15.78 -10.40
CA GLY A 189 14.22 -14.55 -10.40
C GLY A 189 13.45 -13.40 -9.76
N ILE A 190 14.24 -12.44 -9.28
CA ILE A 190 13.78 -11.30 -8.51
C ILE A 190 12.80 -10.45 -9.34
N ARG A 191 11.59 -10.23 -8.81
CA ARG A 191 10.60 -9.30 -9.38
C ARG A 191 10.96 -7.87 -9.01
N ILE A 192 11.47 -7.08 -9.96
CA ILE A 192 11.91 -5.70 -9.70
C ILE A 192 10.93 -4.66 -10.21
N ALA A 193 9.99 -5.02 -11.09
CA ALA A 193 9.05 -4.07 -11.67
C ALA A 193 7.94 -3.67 -10.68
N MET A 194 7.46 -2.43 -10.84
CA MET A 194 6.27 -1.92 -10.16
C MET A 194 5.01 -2.55 -10.78
N SER A 195 3.82 -2.43 -10.16
CA SER A 195 2.58 -2.85 -10.83
C SER A 195 2.08 -1.76 -11.78
N ASP A 196 1.44 -2.16 -12.88
CA ASP A 196 0.85 -1.21 -13.84
C ASP A 196 -0.19 -0.30 -13.18
N GLU A 197 -0.99 -0.84 -12.28
CA GLU A 197 -2.01 -0.09 -11.55
C GLU A 197 -1.39 1.00 -10.67
N CYS A 198 -0.35 0.68 -9.89
CA CYS A 198 0.32 1.67 -9.04
C CYS A 198 0.98 2.78 -9.88
N VAL A 199 1.63 2.41 -11.00
CA VAL A 199 2.27 3.37 -11.89
C VAL A 199 1.25 4.29 -12.54
N ARG A 200 0.18 3.72 -13.11
CA ARG A 200 -0.91 4.50 -13.73
C ARG A 200 -1.60 5.42 -12.74
N SER A 201 -1.84 4.94 -11.51
CA SER A 201 -2.45 5.75 -10.46
C SER A 201 -1.55 6.91 -10.04
N PHE A 202 -0.26 6.67 -9.81
CA PHE A 202 0.71 7.72 -9.47
C PHE A 202 0.87 8.76 -10.59
N VAL A 203 0.98 8.32 -11.85
CA VAL A 203 1.14 9.24 -13.00
C VAL A 203 -0.09 10.14 -13.13
N SER A 204 -1.30 9.63 -12.96
CA SER A 204 -2.49 10.49 -12.97
C SER A 204 -2.57 11.44 -11.77
N ALA A 205 -2.01 11.07 -10.62
CA ALA A 205 -1.82 12.01 -9.51
C ALA A 205 -0.87 13.15 -9.88
N VAL A 206 0.25 12.85 -10.53
CA VAL A 206 1.18 13.85 -11.06
C VAL A 206 0.50 14.75 -12.09
N GLU A 207 -0.24 14.18 -13.04
CA GLU A 207 -0.97 14.95 -14.05
C GLU A 207 -2.03 15.86 -13.43
N SER A 208 -2.77 15.36 -12.43
CA SER A 208 -3.77 16.16 -11.71
C SER A 208 -3.12 17.29 -10.90
N SER A 209 -1.96 17.02 -10.28
CA SER A 209 -1.14 18.04 -9.61
C SER A 209 -0.77 19.16 -10.57
N LEU A 210 -0.26 18.82 -11.76
CA LEU A 210 0.13 19.79 -12.78
C LEU A 210 -1.06 20.57 -13.36
N ARG A 211 -2.17 19.87 -13.66
CA ARG A 211 -3.34 20.45 -14.31
C ARG A 211 -4.12 21.40 -13.40
N TYR A 212 -4.29 21.02 -12.14
CA TYR A 212 -5.13 21.73 -11.18
C TYR A 212 -4.33 22.49 -10.10
N ASN A 213 -3.00 22.53 -10.24
CA ASN A 213 -2.08 23.14 -9.28
C ASN A 213 -2.29 22.63 -7.84
N LEU A 214 -2.53 21.33 -7.70
CA LEU A 214 -2.69 20.67 -6.40
C LEU A 214 -1.32 20.19 -5.90
N PRO A 215 -0.83 20.61 -4.72
CA PRO A 215 0.39 20.06 -4.15
C PRO A 215 0.32 18.54 -4.04
N LEU A 216 1.31 17.83 -4.58
CA LEU A 216 1.43 16.39 -4.48
C LEU A 216 2.42 16.05 -3.36
N HIS A 217 1.91 15.53 -2.26
CA HIS A 217 2.73 15.05 -1.15
C HIS A 217 3.15 13.62 -1.41
N VAL A 218 4.40 13.30 -1.10
CA VAL A 218 4.96 11.95 -1.22
C VAL A 218 5.71 11.59 0.05
N GLU A 219 5.67 10.32 0.41
CA GLU A 219 6.36 9.80 1.60
C GLU A 219 6.85 8.38 1.31
N LEU A 220 8.17 8.18 1.35
CA LEU A 220 8.74 6.83 1.31
C LEU A 220 8.55 6.18 2.70
N SER A 221 8.00 4.99 2.73
CA SER A 221 7.85 4.20 3.96
C SER A 221 9.22 3.69 4.40
N PRO A 222 9.54 3.71 5.70
CA PRO A 222 10.78 3.15 6.18
C PRO A 222 10.83 1.63 5.97
N PRO A 223 12.03 1.03 5.93
CA PRO A 223 12.18 -0.42 5.90
C PRO A 223 11.51 -1.02 7.14
N SER A 224 10.61 -1.97 6.91
CA SER A 224 9.88 -2.64 7.97
C SER A 224 9.58 -4.09 7.62
N HIS A 225 9.24 -4.85 8.66
CA HIS A 225 8.74 -6.22 8.57
C HIS A 225 7.52 -6.37 9.48
N CYS A 226 6.61 -7.27 9.10
CA CYS A 226 5.53 -7.72 9.96
C CYS A 226 5.67 -9.23 10.17
N ASP A 227 5.88 -9.65 11.42
CA ASP A 227 5.99 -11.03 11.86
C ASP A 227 5.35 -11.23 13.23
N PHE A 228 4.72 -12.39 13.42
CA PHE A 228 4.12 -12.80 14.71
C PHE A 228 3.20 -11.74 15.38
N GLY A 229 2.54 -10.89 14.60
CA GLY A 229 1.69 -9.82 15.12
C GLY A 229 2.44 -8.58 15.61
N PHE A 230 3.67 -8.37 15.15
CA PHE A 230 4.46 -7.17 15.39
C PHE A 230 4.85 -6.53 14.06
N ILE A 231 4.87 -5.20 14.02
CA ILE A 231 5.51 -4.43 12.96
C ILE A 231 6.82 -3.89 13.54
N THR A 232 7.94 -4.34 12.98
CA THR A 232 9.27 -3.81 13.27
C THR A 232 9.71 -2.88 12.16
N THR A 233 9.91 -1.61 12.49
CA THR A 233 10.60 -0.63 11.63
C THR A 233 12.09 -0.68 11.95
N HIS A 234 12.91 -1.00 10.94
CA HIS A 234 14.36 -1.05 11.10
C HIS A 234 14.95 0.35 11.25
N SER A 235 16.11 0.46 11.90
CA SER A 235 16.88 1.70 11.92
C SER A 235 17.12 2.19 10.49
N HIS A 236 16.84 3.46 10.25
CA HIS A 236 16.90 4.03 8.90
C HIS A 236 17.24 5.51 8.95
N CYS A 237 17.76 6.04 7.86
CA CYS A 237 17.97 7.47 7.73
C CYS A 237 16.62 8.21 7.78
N PRO A 238 16.38 9.15 8.70
CA PRO A 238 15.09 9.82 8.81
C PRO A 238 14.75 10.68 7.58
N ARG A 239 15.77 11.09 6.81
CA ARG A 239 15.63 11.89 5.58
C ARG A 239 15.25 11.07 4.36
N CYS A 240 16.06 10.09 3.97
CA CYS A 240 15.83 9.31 2.74
C CYS A 240 15.23 7.93 2.96
N LYS A 241 15.05 7.50 4.22
CA LYS A 241 14.48 6.20 4.61
C LYS A 241 15.27 4.97 4.14
N PHE A 242 16.53 5.16 3.77
CA PHE A 242 17.45 4.05 3.55
C PHE A 242 17.78 3.35 4.88
N GLU A 243 17.77 2.02 4.90
CA GLU A 243 18.14 1.20 6.07
C GLU A 243 19.56 1.55 6.55
N ALA A 244 19.74 1.70 7.86
CA ALA A 244 21.04 1.96 8.44
C ALA A 244 21.92 0.70 8.41
N ASP A 245 23.23 0.85 8.26
CA ASP A 245 24.20 -0.24 8.28
C ASP A 245 24.53 -0.64 9.72
N VAL A 246 23.55 -1.26 10.38
CA VAL A 246 23.59 -1.70 11.79
C VAL A 246 22.97 -3.09 11.89
N GLU A 247 23.23 -3.80 13.00
CA GLU A 247 22.68 -5.14 13.17
C GLU A 247 21.14 -5.11 13.15
N ARG A 248 20.56 -5.86 12.21
CA ARG A 248 19.12 -5.95 12.06
C ARG A 248 18.51 -6.64 13.29
N TRP A 249 17.31 -6.22 13.69
CA TRP A 249 16.50 -6.79 14.79
C TRP A 249 16.98 -6.49 16.22
N LYS A 250 17.96 -5.61 16.40
CA LYS A 250 18.40 -5.19 17.74
C LYS A 250 18.24 -3.69 17.94
N ALA A 251 18.00 -3.30 19.19
CA ALA A 251 18.17 -1.91 19.59
C ALA A 251 19.64 -1.54 19.39
N VAL A 252 19.88 -0.46 18.66
CA VAL A 252 21.22 0.05 18.40
C VAL A 252 21.58 1.03 19.51
N GLU A 253 22.82 1.01 19.97
CA GLU A 253 23.32 2.04 20.87
C GLU A 253 23.25 3.42 20.21
N SER A 254 23.01 4.45 21.02
CA SER A 254 22.95 5.83 20.53
C SER A 254 24.31 6.27 20.02
N GLN A 255 24.42 6.50 18.71
CA GLN A 255 25.63 7.00 18.05
C GLN A 255 25.26 7.75 16.77
N GLN A 256 26.01 8.80 16.43
CA GLN A 256 25.81 9.52 15.18
C GLN A 256 26.51 8.79 14.04
N ILE A 257 25.80 8.56 12.93
CA ILE A 257 26.34 7.98 11.68
C ILE A 257 25.93 8.82 10.47
N ASP A 258 26.73 8.76 9.40
CA ASP A 258 26.38 9.33 8.10
C ASP A 258 25.58 8.33 7.26
N CYS A 259 24.45 8.76 6.70
CA CYS A 259 23.71 7.94 5.75
C CYS A 259 24.52 7.71 4.46
N GLN A 260 24.81 6.45 4.13
CA GLN A 260 25.55 6.06 2.92
C GLN A 260 24.85 6.45 1.59
N VAL A 261 23.57 6.83 1.64
CA VAL A 261 22.78 7.21 0.46
C VAL A 261 22.66 8.71 0.25
N CYS A 262 22.38 9.47 1.30
CA CYS A 262 22.11 10.90 1.19
C CYS A 262 23.05 11.79 2.03
N GLY A 263 24.01 11.20 2.75
CA GLY A 263 24.98 11.92 3.59
C GLY A 263 24.40 12.60 4.83
N HIS A 264 23.13 12.35 5.16
CA HIS A 264 22.51 12.94 6.36
C HIS A 264 23.03 12.26 7.64
N GLN A 265 23.45 13.06 8.61
CA GLN A 265 23.82 12.61 9.96
C GLN A 265 22.59 12.32 10.80
N PHE A 266 22.54 11.14 11.42
CA PHE A 266 21.45 10.74 12.30
C PHE A 266 21.87 9.68 13.32
N ASP A 267 21.04 9.51 14.35
CA ASP A 267 21.16 8.42 15.32
C ASP A 267 20.19 7.28 14.96
N PRO A 268 20.68 6.07 14.61
CA PRO A 268 19.84 4.94 14.21
C PRO A 268 18.94 4.41 15.35
N SER A 269 19.28 4.68 16.61
CA SER A 269 18.45 4.29 17.76
C SER A 269 17.11 5.03 17.81
N THR A 270 17.04 6.22 17.20
CA THR A 270 15.84 7.08 17.20
C THR A 270 14.77 6.67 16.18
N THR A 271 15.13 5.81 15.23
CA THR A 271 14.25 5.42 14.12
C THR A 271 13.82 3.96 14.16
N PHE A 272 14.48 3.14 14.98
CA PHE A 272 14.06 1.77 15.27
C PHE A 272 12.80 1.78 16.13
N THR A 273 11.78 1.01 15.72
CA THR A 273 10.61 0.76 16.57
C THR A 273 10.08 -0.64 16.34
N THR A 274 9.60 -1.28 17.40
CA THR A 274 8.77 -2.48 17.32
C THR A 274 7.47 -2.18 18.02
N LYS A 275 6.35 -2.34 17.31
CA LYS A 275 5.01 -2.11 17.84
C LYS A 275 4.19 -3.37 17.59
N GLY A 276 3.33 -3.72 18.54
CA GLY A 276 2.29 -4.72 18.28
C GLY A 276 1.46 -4.27 17.08
N ASP A 277 1.38 -5.10 16.07
CA ASP A 277 0.34 -4.98 15.06
C ASP A 277 -0.94 -5.49 15.73
N TYR A 278 -1.69 -4.58 16.35
CA TYR A 278 -2.97 -4.87 17.00
C TYR A 278 -4.05 -5.24 15.97
N TYR A 279 -3.71 -6.12 15.03
CA TYR A 279 -4.69 -6.84 14.24
C TYR A 279 -5.41 -7.79 15.20
N ASP A 280 -6.55 -7.34 15.71
CA ASP A 280 -7.47 -8.21 16.42
C ASP A 280 -8.20 -9.09 15.38
N PRO A 281 -7.85 -10.38 15.23
CA PRO A 281 -8.52 -11.26 14.28
C PRO A 281 -10.02 -11.40 14.58
N SER A 282 -10.43 -11.08 15.82
CA SER A 282 -11.80 -11.15 16.26
C SER A 282 -12.66 -9.99 15.79
N LYS A 283 -12.06 -8.83 15.52
CA LYS A 283 -12.79 -7.63 15.07
C LYS A 283 -13.58 -7.87 13.78
N ASN A 284 -13.03 -8.68 12.88
CA ASN A 284 -13.65 -9.01 11.60
C ASN A 284 -14.27 -10.43 11.62
N SER A 285 -14.41 -11.07 12.79
CA SER A 285 -14.98 -12.42 12.90
C SER A 285 -16.49 -12.37 12.74
N LEU A 286 -17.01 -12.94 11.66
CA LEU A 286 -18.46 -13.02 11.45
C LEU A 286 -19.12 -13.94 12.48
N GLU A 287 -18.44 -15.00 12.89
CA GLU A 287 -18.91 -15.91 13.95
C GLU A 287 -19.16 -15.17 15.27
N LYS A 288 -18.21 -14.33 15.71
CA LYS A 288 -18.38 -13.54 16.94
C LYS A 288 -19.46 -12.46 16.80
N ARG A 289 -19.59 -11.87 15.60
CA ARG A 289 -20.54 -10.78 15.35
C ARG A 289 -21.98 -11.27 15.22
N LEU A 290 -22.19 -12.41 14.56
CA LEU A 290 -23.50 -12.99 14.27
C LEU A 290 -23.96 -13.96 15.36
N GLY A 291 -23.05 -14.47 16.20
CA GLY A 291 -23.38 -15.37 17.30
C GLY A 291 -24.08 -16.63 16.82
N SER A 292 -25.26 -16.93 17.36
CA SER A 292 -26.07 -18.10 16.99
C SER A 292 -26.50 -18.11 15.52
N ASP A 293 -26.56 -16.95 14.86
CA ASP A 293 -27.06 -16.82 13.50
C ASP A 293 -25.98 -17.08 12.44
N PHE A 294 -24.72 -17.28 12.86
CA PHE A 294 -23.58 -17.44 11.97
C PHE A 294 -23.72 -18.61 10.99
N GLU A 295 -24.20 -19.76 11.45
CA GLU A 295 -24.29 -20.95 10.60
C GLU A 295 -25.38 -20.80 9.54
N GLU A 296 -26.53 -20.26 9.93
CA GLU A 296 -27.61 -19.99 9.00
C GLU A 296 -27.22 -18.90 7.99
N PHE A 297 -26.49 -17.87 8.45
CA PHE A 297 -25.86 -16.89 7.56
C PHE A 297 -24.92 -17.56 6.54
N ALA A 298 -24.08 -18.52 6.98
CA ALA A 298 -23.17 -19.23 6.09
C ALA A 298 -23.92 -20.05 5.03
N PHE A 299 -25.05 -20.67 5.38
CA PHE A 299 -25.90 -21.37 4.41
C PHE A 299 -26.55 -20.41 3.41
N ARG A 300 -27.14 -19.30 3.86
CA ARG A 300 -27.73 -18.30 2.96
C ARG A 300 -26.66 -17.67 2.05
N TYR A 301 -25.44 -17.47 2.55
CA TYR A 301 -24.32 -17.02 1.74
C TYR A 301 -23.91 -18.05 0.68
N ALA A 302 -23.92 -19.35 1.03
CA ALA A 302 -23.67 -20.42 0.07
C ALA A 302 -24.71 -20.42 -1.05
N GLU A 303 -25.99 -20.31 -0.70
CA GLU A 303 -27.10 -20.22 -1.66
C GLU A 303 -26.95 -18.98 -2.56
N PHE A 304 -26.60 -17.82 -1.99
CA PHE A 304 -26.30 -16.60 -2.74
C PHE A 304 -25.15 -16.77 -3.74
N LYS A 305 -24.13 -17.55 -3.40
CA LYS A 305 -23.01 -17.88 -4.30
C LYS A 305 -23.31 -19.05 -5.26
N GLY A 306 -24.49 -19.66 -5.18
CA GLY A 306 -24.87 -20.81 -6.00
C GLY A 306 -24.20 -22.12 -5.59
N TRP A 307 -23.72 -22.22 -4.34
CA TRP A 307 -23.10 -23.43 -3.80
C TRP A 307 -24.13 -24.37 -3.19
N GLU A 308 -23.86 -25.67 -3.27
CA GLU A 308 -24.73 -26.67 -2.64
C GLU A 308 -24.66 -26.56 -1.11
N ARG A 309 -25.82 -26.68 -0.46
CA ARG A 309 -25.94 -26.64 1.01
C ARG A 309 -25.04 -27.70 1.68
N ALA A 310 -24.94 -28.89 1.08
CA ALA A 310 -24.09 -29.98 1.58
C ALA A 310 -22.59 -29.60 1.59
N THR A 311 -22.13 -28.83 0.60
CA THR A 311 -20.76 -28.32 0.56
C THR A 311 -20.48 -27.39 1.75
N MET A 312 -21.43 -26.48 2.05
CA MET A 312 -21.29 -25.57 3.19
C MET A 312 -21.37 -26.30 4.53
N GLU A 313 -22.24 -27.30 4.66
CA GLU A 313 -22.34 -28.14 5.85
C GLU A 313 -21.01 -28.86 6.13
N GLN A 314 -20.38 -29.46 5.11
CA GLN A 314 -19.06 -30.06 5.23
C GLN A 314 -17.98 -29.03 5.62
N ALA A 315 -18.04 -27.82 5.05
CA ALA A 315 -17.12 -26.75 5.39
C ALA A 315 -17.27 -26.30 6.85
N LEU A 316 -18.49 -26.13 7.35
CA LEU A 316 -18.80 -25.82 8.74
C LEU A 316 -18.32 -26.92 9.69
N ASN A 317 -18.56 -28.19 9.35
CA ASN A 317 -18.07 -29.32 10.14
C ASN A 317 -16.53 -29.31 10.26
N ARG A 318 -15.81 -29.09 9.15
CA ARG A 318 -14.35 -28.94 9.16
C ARG A 318 -13.89 -27.76 10.01
N HIS A 319 -14.58 -26.62 9.92
CA HIS A 319 -14.29 -25.42 10.71
C HIS A 319 -14.43 -25.69 12.22
N ARG A 320 -15.52 -26.35 12.64
CA ARG A 320 -15.75 -26.75 14.05
C ARG A 320 -14.71 -27.74 14.58
N GLU A 321 -14.20 -28.62 13.71
CA GLU A 321 -13.17 -29.61 14.08
C GLU A 321 -11.75 -29.05 14.12
N ALA A 322 -11.45 -27.98 13.37
CA ALA A 322 -10.10 -27.44 13.23
C ALA A 322 -9.43 -27.06 14.58
N PRO A 323 -10.13 -26.42 15.55
CA PRO A 323 -9.56 -26.14 16.86
C PRO A 323 -9.18 -27.41 17.64
N LYS A 324 -9.94 -28.50 17.49
CA LYS A 324 -9.72 -29.76 18.23
C LYS A 324 -8.48 -30.52 17.75
N LYS A 325 -8.09 -30.34 16.49
CA LYS A 325 -6.92 -31.00 15.88
C LYS A 325 -5.60 -30.27 16.14
N ARG A 326 -5.65 -28.99 16.54
CA ARG A 326 -4.50 -28.30 17.11
C ARG A 326 -4.27 -28.86 18.51
N LYS A 327 -3.58 -30.01 18.62
CA LYS A 327 -2.99 -30.43 19.90
C LYS A 327 -2.26 -29.21 20.45
N PRO A 328 -2.45 -28.83 21.72
CA PRO A 328 -1.57 -27.85 22.34
C PRO A 328 -0.17 -28.45 22.28
N GLY A 329 0.62 -27.99 21.31
CA GLY A 329 2.03 -28.30 21.27
C GLY A 329 2.60 -27.78 22.56
N THR A 330 3.16 -28.68 23.35
CA THR A 330 4.05 -28.40 24.47
C THR A 330 5.12 -27.42 23.98
N SER A 331 4.90 -26.14 24.24
CA SER A 331 5.89 -25.07 24.14
C SER A 331 6.71 -25.00 25.42
#